data_AF-A0A1S2IKV8-F1
#
_entry.id   AF-A0A1S2IKV8-F1
#
_cell.length_a   1.000
_cell.length_b   1.000
_cell.length_c   1.000
_cell.angle_alpha   90.00
_cell.angle_beta   90.00
_cell.angle_gamma   90.00
#
_symmetry.space_group_name_H-M   'P 1'
#
loop_
_entity.id
_entity.type
_entity.pdbx_description
1 polymer ?
#
loop_
_entity_poly.entity_id
_entity_poly.type
_entity_poly.pdbx_seq_one_letter_code
_entity_poly.pdbx_strand_id
1 'polypeptide(L)'
;MAVWGADDMWAATGWSLLTVDVGMKGGTPLGTLTYIETTSSRTTDVAVRWDHVHDQLQCFVIDRETARMEREVIERDARARIGALLRISAEVGWRFASSKISRADIFEAAGLSTVAVRSSPAECYGDV
;
A
#
# COMPACT_ATOMS: atom_id res chain seq x y z
N MET A 1 -5.41 3.74 12.62
CA MET A 1 -5.23 2.71 11.56
C MET A 1 -4.95 3.46 10.28
N ALA A 2 -3.79 3.26 9.65
CA ALA A 2 -3.45 3.93 8.40
C ALA A 2 -4.14 3.21 7.24
N VAL A 3 -4.83 3.96 6.38
CA VAL A 3 -5.48 3.42 5.18
C VAL A 3 -4.63 3.77 3.98
N TRP A 4 -4.22 2.76 3.22
CA TRP A 4 -3.51 2.97 1.96
C TRP A 4 -4.52 3.43 0.89
N GLY A 5 -4.57 4.74 0.65
CA GLY A 5 -5.49 5.37 -0.30
C GLY A 5 -5.21 4.95 -1.75
N ALA A 6 -6.28 4.81 -2.54
CA ALA A 6 -6.13 4.75 -3.99
C ALA A 6 -5.66 6.12 -4.50
N ASP A 7 -4.97 6.14 -5.63
CA ASP A 7 -5.08 7.31 -6.50
C ASP A 7 -6.49 7.24 -7.11
N ASP A 8 -7.35 8.23 -6.82
CA ASP A 8 -8.75 8.25 -7.26
C ASP A 8 -8.88 8.07 -8.79
N MET A 9 -7.86 8.48 -9.55
CA MET A 9 -7.83 8.31 -11.01
C MET A 9 -7.73 6.84 -11.45
N TRP A 10 -7.16 5.98 -10.62
CA TRP A 10 -6.91 4.57 -10.93
C TRP A 10 -7.75 3.60 -10.12
N ALA A 11 -8.64 4.10 -9.26
CA ALA A 11 -9.49 3.28 -8.42
C ALA A 11 -10.29 2.24 -9.23
N ALA A 12 -10.19 0.97 -8.84
CA ALA A 12 -10.93 -0.12 -9.47
C ALA A 12 -12.44 0.02 -9.18
N THR A 13 -13.20 0.61 -10.10
CA THR A 13 -14.64 0.84 -9.92
C THR A 13 -15.38 -0.47 -9.63
N GLY A 14 -16.19 -0.48 -8.58
CA GLY A 14 -16.93 -1.68 -8.13
C GLY A 14 -16.14 -2.62 -7.22
N TRP A 15 -14.85 -2.35 -6.99
CA TRP A 15 -13.97 -3.17 -6.16
C TRP A 15 -13.27 -2.32 -5.09
N SER A 16 -13.07 -2.91 -3.91
CA SER A 16 -12.35 -2.31 -2.80
C SER A 16 -11.16 -3.18 -2.42
N LEU A 17 -10.04 -2.55 -2.09
CA LEU A 17 -8.89 -3.26 -1.54
C LEU A 17 -9.22 -3.78 -0.13
N LEU A 18 -9.14 -5.09 0.06
CA LEU A 18 -9.44 -5.75 1.33
C LEU A 18 -8.17 -6.01 2.14
N THR A 19 -7.15 -6.61 1.52
CA THR A 19 -5.88 -6.93 2.19
C THR A 19 -4.69 -6.61 1.31
N VAL A 20 -3.55 -6.41 1.97
CA VAL A 20 -2.25 -6.18 1.35
C VAL A 20 -1.25 -7.10 2.04
N ASP A 21 -0.80 -8.13 1.34
CA ASP A 21 0.29 -8.99 1.77
C ASP A 21 1.43 -8.88 0.77
N VAL A 22 2.12 -7.74 0.80
CA VAL A 22 3.24 -7.44 -0.08
C VAL A 22 4.48 -7.12 0.74
N GLY A 23 5.55 -7.83 0.44
CA GLY A 23 6.89 -7.57 0.98
C GLY A 23 7.84 -7.03 -0.08
N MET A 24 9.03 -6.64 0.38
CA MET A 24 10.15 -6.28 -0.46
C MET A 24 11.24 -7.34 -0.34
N LYS A 25 11.63 -7.95 -1.47
CA LYS A 25 12.73 -8.90 -1.54
C LYS A 25 13.82 -8.35 -2.44
N GLY A 26 14.99 -8.07 -1.88
CA GLY A 26 16.11 -7.49 -2.62
C GLY A 26 15.77 -6.16 -3.32
N GLY A 27 14.92 -5.33 -2.70
CA GLY A 27 14.48 -4.05 -3.28
C GLY A 27 13.34 -4.15 -4.30
N THR A 28 12.81 -5.35 -4.55
CA THR A 28 11.69 -5.56 -5.50
C THR A 28 10.44 -6.03 -4.77
N PRO A 29 9.22 -5.65 -5.22
CA PRO A 29 7.98 -6.02 -4.57
C PRO A 29 7.58 -7.45 -4.93
N LEU A 30 7.06 -8.18 -3.95
CA LEU A 30 6.53 -9.53 -4.12
C LEU A 30 5.39 -9.77 -3.12
N GLY A 31 4.30 -10.37 -3.59
CA GLY A 31 3.20 -10.79 -2.72
C GLY A 31 1.86 -10.77 -3.42
N THR A 32 0.80 -10.48 -2.65
CA THR A 32 -0.60 -10.53 -3.11
C THR A 32 -1.40 -9.36 -2.56
N LEU A 33 -2.33 -8.85 -3.37
CA LEU A 33 -3.40 -7.96 -2.94
C LEU A 33 -4.75 -8.69 -3.09
N THR A 34 -5.61 -8.61 -2.08
CA THR A 34 -6.99 -9.13 -2.21
C THR A 34 -7.96 -7.97 -2.36
N TYR A 35 -8.81 -8.06 -3.38
CA TYR A 35 -9.91 -7.14 -3.64
C TYR A 35 -11.24 -7.81 -3.31
N ILE A 36 -12.22 -7.02 -2.90
CA ILE A 36 -13.60 -7.45 -2.67
C ILE A 36 -14.56 -6.62 -3.53
N GLU A 37 -15.49 -7.29 -4.18
CA GLU A 37 -16.56 -6.68 -4.97
C GLU A 37 -17.56 -6.01 -4.03
N THR A 38 -17.83 -4.73 -4.31
CA THR A 38 -18.68 -3.87 -3.47
C THR A 38 -20.14 -4.32 -3.37
N THR A 39 -20.62 -5.13 -4.33
CA THR A 39 -22.04 -5.52 -4.47
C THR A 39 -22.32 -6.97 -4.07
N SER A 40 -21.35 -7.88 -4.26
CA SER A 40 -21.58 -9.33 -4.19
C SER A 40 -20.70 -10.04 -3.15
N SER A 41 -19.80 -9.32 -2.48
CA SER A 41 -18.77 -9.87 -1.58
C SER A 41 -17.82 -10.89 -2.24
N ARG A 42 -17.83 -11.03 -3.56
CA ARG A 42 -16.82 -11.80 -4.30
C ARG A 42 -15.43 -11.23 -4.02
N THR A 43 -14.44 -12.09 -3.85
CA THR A 43 -13.05 -11.67 -3.70
C THR A 43 -12.21 -12.11 -4.88
N THR A 44 -11.19 -11.33 -5.22
CA THR A 44 -10.19 -11.71 -6.21
C THR A 44 -8.80 -11.33 -5.75
N ASP A 45 -7.83 -12.19 -6.04
CA ASP A 45 -6.45 -11.99 -5.66
C ASP A 45 -5.62 -11.53 -6.86
N VAL A 46 -4.75 -10.55 -6.61
CA VAL A 46 -3.79 -10.01 -7.58
C VAL A 46 -2.39 -10.36 -7.12
N ALA A 47 -1.69 -11.17 -7.90
CA ALA A 47 -0.28 -11.42 -7.69
C ALA A 47 0.54 -10.18 -8.02
N VAL A 48 1.50 -9.84 -7.18
CA VAL A 48 2.49 -8.79 -7.37
C VAL A 48 3.86 -9.44 -7.51
N ARG A 49 4.57 -9.11 -8.58
CA ARG A 49 5.96 -9.54 -8.79
C ARG A 49 6.75 -8.53 -9.59
N TRP A 50 8.07 -8.66 -9.53
CA TRP A 50 8.98 -7.98 -10.44
C TRP A 50 9.38 -8.92 -11.57
N ASP A 51 9.30 -8.43 -12.80
CA ASP A 51 9.84 -9.10 -13.98
C ASP A 51 11.28 -8.60 -14.19
N HIS A 52 12.24 -9.44 -13.80
CA HIS A 52 13.66 -9.13 -13.90
C HIS A 52 14.19 -9.05 -15.35
N VAL A 53 13.47 -9.60 -16.33
CA VAL A 53 13.90 -9.58 -17.73
C VAL A 53 13.63 -8.21 -18.34
N HIS A 54 12.45 -7.65 -18.05
CA HIS A 54 12.02 -6.35 -18.59
C HIS A 54 12.11 -5.21 -17.57
N ASP A 55 12.64 -5.50 -16.38
CA ASP A 55 12.75 -4.58 -15.24
C ASP A 55 11.46 -3.82 -14.93
N GLN A 56 10.35 -4.57 -14.84
CA GLN A 56 9.02 -3.98 -14.68
C GLN A 56 8.23 -4.62 -13.55
N LEU A 57 7.39 -3.80 -12.91
CA LEU A 57 6.35 -4.26 -12.00
C LEU A 57 5.24 -4.96 -12.78
N GLN A 58 4.87 -6.17 -12.35
CA GLN A 58 3.72 -6.90 -12.85
C GLN A 58 2.70 -7.13 -11.74
N CYS A 59 1.45 -6.78 -12.04
CA CYS A 59 0.29 -7.16 -11.24
C CYS A 59 -0.70 -7.86 -12.17
N PHE A 60 -1.17 -9.04 -11.77
CA PHE A 60 -2.13 -9.82 -12.54
C PHE A 60 -3.11 -10.54 -11.62
N VAL A 61 -4.38 -10.55 -12.01
CA VAL A 61 -5.42 -11.31 -11.30
C VAL A 61 -5.17 -12.80 -11.46
N ILE A 62 -5.15 -13.54 -10.36
CA ILE A 62 -4.88 -14.97 -10.31
C ILE A 62 -6.16 -15.78 -10.53
N ASP A 63 -7.30 -15.24 -10.09
CA ASP A 63 -8.59 -15.90 -10.21
C ASP A 63 -9.08 -15.96 -11.67
N ARG A 64 -9.53 -17.15 -12.08
CA ARG A 64 -10.06 -17.39 -13.43
C ARG A 64 -11.51 -16.97 -13.59
N GLU A 65 -12.26 -16.83 -12.51
CA GLU A 65 -13.69 -16.50 -12.54
C GLU A 65 -13.93 -14.99 -12.65
N THR A 66 -12.96 -14.17 -12.26
CA THR A 66 -12.98 -12.73 -12.48
C THR A 66 -13.06 -12.41 -13.97
N ALA A 67 -14.04 -11.60 -14.38
CA ALA A 67 -14.28 -11.29 -15.78
C ALA A 67 -13.13 -10.44 -16.35
N ARG A 68 -12.83 -10.58 -17.66
CA ARG A 68 -11.67 -9.91 -18.27
C ARG A 68 -11.65 -8.39 -18.05
N MET A 69 -12.79 -7.72 -18.20
CA MET A 69 -12.87 -6.27 -18.00
C MET A 69 -12.63 -5.88 -16.53
N GLU A 70 -13.09 -6.70 -15.58
CA GLU A 70 -12.82 -6.51 -14.15
C GLU A 70 -11.33 -6.66 -13.85
N ARG A 71 -10.66 -7.64 -14.47
CA ARG A 71 -9.21 -7.84 -14.28
C ARG A 71 -8.41 -6.62 -14.71
N GLU A 72 -8.68 -6.07 -15.88
CA GLU A 72 -7.91 -4.95 -16.41
C GLU A 72 -7.96 -3.70 -15.51
N VAL A 73 -9.12 -3.43 -14.87
CA VAL A 73 -9.26 -2.31 -13.92
C VAL A 73 -8.60 -2.60 -12.57
N ILE A 74 -8.74 -3.82 -12.05
CA ILE A 74 -8.15 -4.24 -10.77
C ILE A 74 -6.61 -4.28 -10.87
N GLU A 75 -6.07 -4.85 -11.95
CA GLU A 75 -4.62 -4.91 -12.20
C GLU A 75 -4.01 -3.52 -12.38
N ARG A 76 -4.75 -2.58 -12.96
CA ARG A 76 -4.32 -1.18 -13.11
C ARG A 76 -4.26 -0.47 -11.76
N ASP A 77 -5.31 -0.59 -10.94
CA ASP A 77 -5.33 -0.07 -9.57
C ASP A 77 -4.18 -0.66 -8.74
N ALA A 78 -4.01 -1.98 -8.78
CA ALA A 78 -2.93 -2.69 -8.10
C ALA A 78 -1.54 -2.16 -8.50
N ARG A 79 -1.27 -2.02 -9.81
CA ARG A 79 0.00 -1.45 -10.29
C ARG A 79 0.21 -0.03 -9.82
N ALA A 80 -0.81 0.82 -9.87
CA ALA A 80 -0.71 2.21 -9.44
C ALA A 80 -0.33 2.29 -7.95
N ARG A 81 -1.01 1.50 -7.12
CA ARG A 81 -0.75 1.43 -5.68
C ARG A 81 0.67 0.94 -5.37
N ILE A 82 1.06 -0.22 -5.91
CA ILE A 82 2.40 -0.78 -5.67
C ILE A 82 3.49 0.14 -6.24
N GLY A 83 3.26 0.79 -7.38
CA GLY A 83 4.15 1.80 -7.93
C GLY A 83 4.34 2.98 -6.98
N ALA A 84 3.28 3.46 -6.34
CA ALA A 84 3.38 4.50 -5.30
C ALA A 84 4.19 4.02 -4.09
N LEU A 85 3.98 2.79 -3.63
CA LEU A 85 4.78 2.19 -2.53
C LEU A 85 6.27 2.10 -2.90
N LEU A 86 6.60 1.70 -4.13
CA LEU A 86 7.97 1.66 -4.61
C LEU A 86 8.61 3.04 -4.64
N ARG A 87 7.89 4.05 -5.14
CA ARG A 87 8.35 5.44 -5.16
C ARG A 87 8.68 5.93 -3.74
N ILE A 88 7.78 5.70 -2.79
CA ILE A 88 7.99 6.06 -1.38
C ILE A 88 9.21 5.33 -0.81
N SER A 89 9.32 4.02 -1.07
CA SER A 89 10.45 3.21 -0.58
C SER A 89 11.79 3.72 -1.14
N ALA A 90 11.82 4.11 -2.42
CA ALA A 90 13.00 4.69 -3.06
C ALA A 90 13.34 6.08 -2.49
N GLU A 91 12.34 6.93 -2.26
CA GLU A 91 12.53 8.26 -1.67
C GLU A 91 13.11 8.17 -0.25
N VAL A 92 12.57 7.27 0.58
CA VAL A 92 13.11 6.98 1.91
C VAL A 92 14.55 6.49 1.83
N GLY A 93 14.85 5.53 0.94
CA GLY A 93 16.20 5.04 0.71
C GLY A 93 17.18 6.14 0.29
N TRP A 94 16.75 7.03 -0.61
CA TRP A 94 17.53 8.20 -1.02
C TRP A 94 17.83 9.14 0.13
N ARG A 95 16.82 9.48 0.94
CA ARG A 95 16.98 10.35 2.11
C ARG A 95 17.95 9.75 3.14
N PHE A 96 17.95 8.43 3.32
CA PHE A 96 18.87 7.72 4.22
C PHE A 96 20.31 7.77 3.70
N ALA A 97 20.50 7.64 2.38
CA ALA A 97 21.81 7.72 1.75
C ALA A 97 22.38 9.15 1.76
N SER A 98 21.52 10.17 1.75
CA SER A 98 21.92 11.58 1.67
C SER A 98 22.05 12.32 3.00
N SER A 99 21.51 11.81 4.12
CA SER A 99 21.45 12.53 5.42
C SER A 99 20.85 11.70 6.58
N LYS A 100 20.98 12.18 7.83
CA LYS A 100 20.26 11.61 9.00
C LYS A 100 18.76 11.90 8.90
N ILE A 101 17.95 10.85 8.74
CA ILE A 101 16.48 10.93 8.70
C ILE A 101 15.89 11.09 10.11
N SER A 102 14.91 11.99 10.25
CA SER A 102 14.03 12.05 11.42
C SER A 102 12.80 11.16 11.23
N ARG A 103 12.18 10.72 12.32
CA ARG A 103 10.93 9.94 12.29
C ARG A 103 9.79 10.68 11.58
N ALA A 104 9.81 12.01 11.59
CA ALA A 104 8.82 12.84 10.91
C ALA A 104 8.93 12.73 9.38
N ASP A 105 10.15 12.68 8.85
CA ASP A 105 10.41 12.57 7.41
C ASP A 105 9.89 11.24 6.83
N ILE A 106 9.98 10.16 7.62
CA ILE A 106 9.44 8.84 7.22
C ILE A 106 7.92 8.88 7.14
N PHE A 107 7.26 9.52 8.10
CA PHE A 107 5.81 9.62 8.13
C PHE A 107 5.28 10.49 6.99
N GLU A 108 5.93 11.62 6.71
CA GLU A 108 5.60 12.49 5.59
C GLU A 108 5.75 11.74 4.24
N ALA A 109 6.88 11.09 4.01
CA ALA A 109 7.11 10.32 2.77
C ALA A 109 6.11 9.17 2.60
N ALA A 110 5.70 8.52 3.69
CA ALA A 110 4.71 7.46 3.66
C ALA A 110 3.26 7.95 3.50
N GLY A 111 3.02 9.27 3.45
CA GLY A 111 1.67 9.83 3.43
C GLY A 111 0.88 9.58 4.71
N LEU A 112 1.56 9.39 5.84
CA LEU A 112 0.97 9.09 7.14
C LEU A 112 0.97 10.34 8.02
N SER A 113 -0.19 10.79 8.50
CA SER A 113 -0.25 11.85 9.51
C SER A 113 -0.18 11.27 10.93
N THR A 114 0.66 11.84 11.79
CA THR A 114 0.71 11.46 13.21
C THR A 114 -0.48 12.10 13.92
N VAL A 115 -1.46 11.30 14.34
CA VAL A 115 -2.42 11.74 15.37
C VAL A 115 -1.65 11.82 16.68
N ALA A 116 -1.49 13.01 17.23
CA ALA A 116 -0.98 13.18 18.58
C ALA A 116 -1.91 12.44 19.53
N VAL A 117 -1.46 11.30 20.06
CA VAL A 117 -2.09 10.69 21.23
C VAL A 117 -1.83 11.68 22.36
N ARG A 118 -2.85 12.46 22.74
CA ARG A 118 -2.82 13.20 24.00
C ARG A 118 -2.65 12.16 25.09
N SER A 119 -1.45 12.04 25.65
CA SER A 119 -1.27 11.41 26.93
C SER A 119 -2.18 12.15 27.92
N SER A 120 -3.10 11.41 28.53
CA SER A 120 -3.87 11.87 29.69
C SER A 120 -2.90 12.41 30.74
N PRO A 121 -3.16 13.55 31.40
CA PRO A 121 -2.33 13.98 32.51
C PRO A 121 -2.45 12.96 33.63
N ALA A 122 -1.35 12.28 33.94
CA ALA A 122 -1.17 11.60 35.20
C ALA A 122 -0.68 12.66 36.20
N GLU A 123 -1.59 13.20 37.00
CA GLU A 123 -1.26 13.96 38.21
C GLU A 123 -2.46 13.98 39.16
N CYS A 124 -2.69 12.83 39.81
CA CYS A 124 -3.41 12.74 41.07
C CYS A 124 -2.66 11.74 41.96
N TYR A 125 -1.52 12.15 42.51
CA TYR A 125 -1.08 11.64 43.80
C TYR A 125 -0.14 12.67 44.44
N GLY A 126 -0.59 13.22 45.57
CA GLY A 126 0.10 14.19 46.39
C GLY A 126 -0.71 14.37 47.67
N ASP A 127 -0.54 13.43 48.60
CA ASP A 127 -0.91 13.61 50.00
C ASP A 127 -0.04 14.73 50.59
N VAL A 128 -0.67 15.82 51.04
CA VAL A 128 -0.43 16.50 52.34
C VAL A 128 -1.71 17.21 52.78
#